data_AF-A0A914KVD9-F1
#
_entry.id   AF-A0A914KVD9-F1
#
_cell.length_a   1.000
_cell.length_b   1.000
_cell.length_c   1.000
_cell.angle_alpha   90.00
_cell.angle_beta   90.00
_cell.angle_gamma   90.00
#
_symmetry.space_group_name_H-M   'P 1'
#
loop_
_entity.id
_entity.type
_entity.pdbx_description
1 polymer ?
#
loop_
_entity_poly.entity_id
_entity_poly.type
_entity_poly.pdbx_seq_one_letter_code
_entity_poly.pdbx_strand_id
1 'polypeptide(L)'
;MLLFKHGRNRAAAFGMLWELLMLALIHQVAGESPPESPAPVAPPSAANTVGFGRHTKSGEKVKLSSDNWNPAASPEDLKAYKDAGALNPCDDIEYDKETGDIIVKYRKDGRTRSVGCMVDLLTKYTTSVDFIIGIKNGNGLEHCLKPTVTLSINCWGFFSKTCDHPIEYLYYSDTNTLPFIYSRTVAEFQSMRKFEPATGDGCPGSCWGNVVCRKWTGLAAGFANNGGNVARTVVGIGNPGGSGCTLATGTAVNDASYKMTVDNGNMHWFTTEGCAGKVEGGFPRDAQCVNKNSMAQELGEKITWEIEGNRPDSDFTQLFTFALLPQAATRVHNWQQNSLSDGSPDGPKCDEIYVKFPGSSFKLLVPKSGAPTIIETLAPPPEPVTATPPPPIEQTEDGGGGGMVVVVIIVIVLIVAVVGGVLVFFFVIKKSEPDAVEEDYFGTSKAGGTTKTKAGTTVGATQAKTGGLTTVGTKAGTTAGGTAKTAAAATKAGTTVGGKTAGGKTAGGGTTKK
;
A
#
# COMPACT_ATOMS: atom_id res chain seq x y z
N MET A 1 74.67 -42.93 -16.96
CA MET A 1 75.88 -42.49 -16.24
C MET A 1 75.60 -41.14 -15.59
N LEU A 2 75.25 -41.14 -14.31
CA LEU A 2 75.55 -40.13 -13.27
C LEU A 2 74.59 -40.31 -12.08
N LEU A 3 75.19 -40.67 -10.94
CA LEU A 3 74.61 -40.72 -9.61
C LEU A 3 74.24 -39.31 -9.12
N PHE A 4 73.23 -39.18 -8.25
CA PHE A 4 73.34 -38.29 -7.10
C PHE A 4 72.61 -38.84 -5.86
N LYS A 5 73.24 -38.58 -4.72
CA LYS A 5 73.15 -39.21 -3.41
C LYS A 5 72.90 -38.10 -2.39
N HIS A 6 71.89 -38.27 -1.52
CA HIS A 6 71.65 -37.57 -0.23
C HIS A 6 71.53 -36.01 -0.27
N GLY A 7 70.88 -35.30 0.65
CA GLY A 7 70.23 -35.65 1.91
C GLY A 7 69.86 -34.36 2.68
N ARG A 8 69.03 -34.55 3.72
CA ARG A 8 68.86 -33.75 4.96
C ARG A 8 69.05 -32.22 4.89
N ASN A 9 67.95 -31.47 5.05
CA ASN A 9 67.86 -30.26 5.89
C ASN A 9 66.39 -29.79 5.96
N ARG A 10 65.62 -30.25 6.95
CA ARG A 10 64.25 -29.76 7.21
C ARG A 10 63.99 -29.31 8.66
N ALA A 11 65.00 -29.31 9.53
CA ALA A 11 64.81 -28.96 10.94
C ALA A 11 64.93 -27.45 11.24
N ALA A 12 65.50 -26.63 10.36
CA ALA A 12 65.75 -25.21 10.66
C ALA A 12 64.56 -24.28 10.35
N ALA A 13 63.61 -24.70 9.50
CA ALA A 13 62.50 -23.83 9.06
C ALA A 13 61.34 -23.74 10.07
N PHE A 14 61.21 -24.70 10.98
CA PHE A 14 60.11 -24.71 11.96
C PHE A 14 60.39 -23.84 13.20
N GLY A 15 61.65 -23.56 13.53
CA GLY A 15 62.00 -22.74 14.70
C GLY A 15 61.64 -21.25 14.52
N MET A 16 61.86 -20.69 13.33
CA MET A 16 61.62 -19.25 13.09
C MET A 16 60.13 -18.88 13.05
N LEU A 17 59.24 -19.81 12.68
CA LEU A 17 57.81 -19.52 12.62
C LEU A 17 57.16 -19.45 14.01
N TRP A 18 57.71 -20.18 14.98
CA TRP A 18 57.19 -20.21 16.35
C TRP A 18 57.56 -18.96 17.15
N GLU A 19 58.75 -18.39 16.95
CA GLU A 19 59.16 -17.16 17.63
C GLU A 19 58.43 -15.91 17.10
N LEU A 20 58.14 -15.85 15.79
CA LEU A 20 57.34 -14.77 15.21
C LEU A 20 55.89 -14.78 15.70
N LEU A 21 55.31 -15.97 15.94
CA LEU A 21 53.96 -16.09 16.48
C LEU A 21 53.89 -15.66 17.95
N MET A 22 54.91 -15.98 18.75
CA MET A 22 54.98 -15.58 20.16
C MET A 22 55.20 -14.08 20.34
N LEU A 23 56.01 -13.44 19.47
CA LEU A 23 56.21 -11.98 19.51
C LEU A 23 54.96 -11.20 19.08
N ALA A 24 54.14 -11.74 18.18
CA ALA A 24 52.85 -11.16 17.79
C ALA A 24 51.82 -11.25 18.93
N LEU A 25 51.81 -12.34 19.69
CA LEU A 25 50.92 -12.52 20.84
C LEU A 25 51.29 -11.61 22.03
N ILE A 26 52.58 -11.35 22.24
CA ILE A 26 53.03 -10.45 23.33
C ILE A 26 52.65 -8.99 23.04
N HIS A 27 52.61 -8.57 21.76
CA HIS A 27 52.15 -7.23 21.39
C HIS A 27 50.64 -7.02 21.57
N GLN A 28 49.83 -8.09 21.62
CA GLN A 28 48.38 -7.97 21.84
C GLN A 28 47.98 -7.81 23.31
N VAL A 29 48.87 -8.13 24.27
CA VAL A 29 48.52 -8.16 25.70
C VAL A 29 48.96 -6.88 26.45
N ALA A 30 49.87 -6.08 25.90
CA ALA A 30 50.44 -4.92 26.59
C ALA A 30 49.84 -3.54 26.19
N GLY A 31 48.69 -3.52 25.53
CA GLY A 31 48.01 -2.28 25.15
C GLY A 31 47.28 -1.63 26.33
N GLU A 32 47.98 -0.86 27.16
CA GLU A 32 47.34 0.09 28.09
C GLU A 32 46.55 1.12 27.27
N SER A 33 45.22 1.08 27.39
CA SER A 33 44.32 2.02 26.72
C SER A 33 44.49 3.42 27.34
N PRO A 34 44.81 4.46 26.55
CA PRO A 34 44.81 5.83 27.03
C PRO A 34 43.42 6.21 27.53
N PRO A 35 43.31 7.18 28.47
CA PRO A 35 42.03 7.59 29.03
C PRO A 35 41.05 7.94 27.93
N GLU A 36 39.91 7.24 27.96
CA GLU A 36 38.84 7.27 26.98
C GLU A 36 38.32 8.71 26.84
N SER A 37 38.79 9.41 25.80
CA SER A 37 38.13 10.61 25.31
C SER A 37 36.72 10.20 24.91
N PRO A 38 35.64 10.92 25.34
CA PRO A 38 34.28 10.51 25.08
C PRO A 38 34.10 10.28 23.58
N ALA A 39 33.83 9.02 23.22
CA ALA A 39 33.71 8.62 21.84
C ALA A 39 32.70 9.55 21.14
N PRO A 40 33.06 10.14 19.98
CA PRO A 40 32.10 10.91 19.21
C PRO A 40 30.88 10.02 18.98
N VAL A 41 29.72 10.47 19.47
CA VAL A 41 28.45 9.76 19.34
C VAL A 41 28.28 9.43 17.86
N ALA A 42 28.36 8.14 17.52
CA ALA A 42 28.19 7.70 16.15
C ALA A 42 26.85 8.24 15.63
N PRO A 43 26.80 8.79 14.40
CA PRO A 43 25.55 9.29 13.86
C PRO A 43 24.50 8.17 13.94
N PRO A 44 23.26 8.50 14.33
CA PRO A 44 22.21 7.49 14.46
C PRO A 44 22.14 6.69 13.16
N SER A 45 22.15 5.36 13.29
CA SER A 45 22.09 4.49 12.12
C SER A 45 20.82 4.82 11.32
N ALA A 46 20.96 4.97 10.01
CA ALA A 46 19.85 5.33 9.11
C ALA A 46 18.64 4.38 9.23
N ALA A 47 18.84 3.19 9.79
CA ALA A 47 17.82 2.19 10.10
C ALA A 47 16.78 2.66 11.13
N ASN A 48 17.10 3.62 11.99
CA ASN A 48 16.18 4.12 13.02
C ASN A 48 15.65 5.52 12.73
N THR A 49 16.04 6.12 11.60
CA THR A 49 15.59 7.45 11.21
C THR A 49 14.23 7.35 10.50
N VAL A 50 13.25 8.15 10.90
CA VAL A 50 11.90 8.18 10.31
C VAL A 50 11.51 9.60 9.92
N GLY A 51 10.57 9.71 8.97
CA GLY A 51 9.96 10.98 8.62
C GLY A 51 10.86 11.94 7.84
N PHE A 52 10.23 12.99 7.31
CA PHE A 52 10.87 14.09 6.61
C PHE A 52 11.92 14.79 7.49
N GLY A 53 11.58 14.99 8.77
CA GLY A 53 12.40 15.65 9.76
C GLY A 53 13.51 14.80 10.35
N ARG A 54 13.72 13.57 9.85
CA ARG A 54 14.76 12.63 10.30
C ARG A 54 14.72 12.39 11.81
N HIS A 55 13.53 12.13 12.32
CA HIS A 55 13.33 11.83 13.72
C HIS A 55 13.93 10.47 14.08
N THR A 56 14.32 10.28 15.34
CA THR A 56 14.94 9.02 15.79
C THR A 56 13.89 8.14 16.44
N LYS A 57 13.62 6.98 15.85
CA LYS A 57 12.72 5.96 16.40
C LYS A 57 13.47 5.05 17.37
N SER A 58 12.88 4.79 18.53
CA SER A 58 13.35 3.83 19.53
C SER A 58 12.17 3.00 20.02
N GLY A 59 12.04 1.77 19.55
CA GLY A 59 10.87 0.94 19.81
C GLY A 59 9.58 1.56 19.24
N GLU A 60 8.61 1.82 20.12
CA GLU A 60 7.32 2.46 19.83
C GLU A 60 7.33 3.98 19.96
N LYS A 61 8.47 4.55 20.35
CA LYS A 61 8.62 5.98 20.61
C LYS A 61 9.46 6.64 19.53
N VAL A 62 9.27 7.93 19.37
CA VAL A 62 10.05 8.76 18.47
C VAL A 62 10.51 10.03 19.17
N LYS A 63 11.79 10.33 19.04
CA LYS A 63 12.38 11.60 19.44
C LYS A 63 12.52 12.51 18.23
N LEU A 64 11.90 13.69 18.29
CA LEU A 64 12.04 14.70 17.23
C LEU A 64 13.51 15.13 17.14
N SER A 65 13.96 15.46 15.93
CA SER A 65 15.38 15.70 15.64
C SER A 65 15.92 16.97 16.30
N SER A 66 15.03 17.89 16.69
CA SER A 66 15.35 19.09 17.47
C SER A 66 14.08 19.66 18.10
N ASP A 67 14.22 20.67 18.96
CA ASP A 67 13.10 21.48 19.46
C ASP A 67 12.60 22.51 18.43
N ASN A 68 13.11 22.47 17.19
CA ASN A 68 12.79 23.42 16.13
C ASN A 68 11.65 22.94 15.22
N TRP A 69 10.76 22.08 15.72
CA TRP A 69 9.58 21.64 14.97
C TRP A 69 8.32 22.19 15.62
N ASN A 70 7.36 22.63 14.80
CA ASN A 70 6.07 23.12 15.24
C ASN A 70 4.96 22.62 14.31
N PRO A 71 3.72 22.50 14.81
CA PRO A 71 2.58 22.32 13.92
C PRO A 71 2.44 23.55 13.01
N ALA A 72 2.16 23.32 11.73
CA ALA A 72 1.76 24.37 10.80
C ALA A 72 0.41 24.95 11.26
N ALA A 73 0.38 26.26 11.49
CA ALA A 73 -0.80 27.02 11.84
C ALA A 73 -1.40 27.74 10.63
N SER A 74 -0.59 27.98 9.60
CA SER A 74 -1.05 28.65 8.38
C SER A 74 -0.26 28.20 7.13
N PRO A 75 -0.76 28.50 5.91
CA PRO A 75 -0.06 28.19 4.67
C PRO A 75 1.33 28.83 4.53
N GLU A 76 1.56 29.96 5.21
CA GLU A 76 2.85 30.63 5.22
C GLU A 76 3.93 29.77 5.90
N ASP A 77 3.55 28.91 6.84
CA ASP A 77 4.46 27.95 7.51
C ASP A 77 4.95 26.86 6.55
N LEU A 78 4.20 26.57 5.48
CA LEU A 78 4.61 25.59 4.46
C LEU A 78 5.88 26.02 3.73
N LYS A 79 6.19 27.33 3.71
CA LYS A 79 7.40 27.83 3.07
C LYS A 79 8.64 27.22 3.72
N ALA A 80 8.73 27.21 5.05
CA ALA A 80 9.87 26.63 5.77
C ALA A 80 10.00 25.12 5.47
N TYR A 81 8.89 24.40 5.35
CA TYR A 81 8.89 23.00 4.96
C TYR A 81 9.41 22.78 3.53
N LYS A 82 8.93 23.57 2.55
CA LYS A 82 9.37 23.48 1.15
C LYS A 82 10.85 23.87 0.98
N ASP A 83 11.30 24.87 1.74
CA ASP A 83 12.66 25.40 1.68
C ASP A 83 13.67 24.54 2.47
N ALA A 84 13.21 23.65 3.35
CA ALA A 84 14.10 22.89 4.24
C ALA A 84 15.02 21.89 3.52
N GLY A 85 14.78 21.57 2.24
CA GLY A 85 15.68 20.79 1.38
C GLY A 85 15.93 19.33 1.80
N ALA A 86 15.53 18.95 3.01
CA ALA A 86 15.67 17.61 3.56
C ALA A 86 14.72 16.62 2.85
N LEU A 87 15.20 15.41 2.58
CA LEU A 87 14.40 14.23 2.19
C LEU A 87 13.29 14.38 1.12
N ASN A 88 13.40 15.35 0.22
CA ASN A 88 12.38 15.72 -0.77
C ASN A 88 11.04 16.14 -0.14
N PRO A 89 10.88 17.41 0.24
CA PRO A 89 9.56 17.91 0.64
C PRO A 89 8.57 17.75 -0.52
N CYS A 90 7.29 17.64 -0.17
CA CYS A 90 6.21 17.65 -1.15
C CYS A 90 6.02 19.08 -1.65
N ASP A 91 6.49 19.38 -2.86
CA ASP A 91 6.37 20.71 -3.46
C ASP A 91 4.90 21.15 -3.59
N ASP A 92 4.04 20.22 -3.97
CA ASP A 92 2.60 20.41 -4.17
C ASP A 92 1.79 20.04 -2.90
N ILE A 93 2.18 20.59 -1.76
CA ILE A 93 1.37 20.56 -0.54
C ILE A 93 0.60 21.87 -0.34
N GLU A 94 -0.65 21.74 0.05
CA GLU A 94 -1.58 22.83 0.37
C GLU A 94 -2.15 22.66 1.77
N TYR A 95 -2.50 23.79 2.39
CA TYR A 95 -3.16 23.87 3.69
C TYR A 95 -4.44 24.66 3.53
N ASP A 96 -5.58 24.03 3.79
CA ASP A 96 -6.88 24.68 3.76
C ASP A 96 -7.06 25.51 5.03
N LYS A 97 -7.12 26.84 4.89
CA LYS A 97 -7.23 27.77 6.03
C LYS A 97 -8.55 27.59 6.81
N GLU A 98 -9.62 27.14 6.16
CA GLU A 98 -10.94 27.06 6.77
C GLU A 98 -11.10 25.77 7.59
N THR A 99 -10.65 24.65 7.04
CA THR A 99 -10.79 23.33 7.67
C THR A 99 -9.54 22.90 8.45
N GLY A 100 -8.39 23.49 8.15
CA GLY A 100 -7.07 23.02 8.58
C GLY A 100 -6.63 21.75 7.87
N ASP A 101 -7.35 21.30 6.83
CA ASP A 101 -7.02 20.10 6.07
C ASP A 101 -5.66 20.27 5.36
N ILE A 102 -4.89 19.19 5.35
CA ILE A 102 -3.59 19.13 4.66
C ILE A 102 -3.79 18.32 3.39
N ILE A 103 -3.46 18.90 2.24
CA ILE A 103 -3.65 18.25 0.94
C ILE A 103 -2.29 18.07 0.28
N VAL A 104 -1.86 16.82 0.14
CA VAL A 104 -0.63 16.46 -0.57
C VAL A 104 -0.99 16.00 -1.97
N LYS A 105 -0.47 16.68 -3.00
CA LYS A 105 -0.84 16.44 -4.39
C LYS A 105 0.23 15.66 -5.14
N TYR A 106 -0.24 14.86 -6.07
CA TYR A 106 0.53 14.02 -6.98
C TYR A 106 0.12 14.39 -8.41
N ARG A 107 0.77 15.44 -8.93
CA ARG A 107 0.46 16.00 -10.25
C ARG A 107 1.12 15.23 -11.39
N LYS A 108 0.51 15.26 -12.58
CA LYS A 108 1.04 14.62 -13.79
C LYS A 108 2.41 15.13 -14.22
N ASP A 109 2.67 16.41 -13.97
CA ASP A 109 3.91 17.15 -14.24
C ASP A 109 4.65 17.54 -12.96
N GLY A 110 4.17 17.09 -11.80
CA GLY A 110 4.76 17.42 -10.50
C GLY A 110 6.03 16.62 -10.22
N ARG A 111 6.97 17.26 -9.51
CA ARG A 111 8.23 16.63 -9.10
C ARG A 111 8.00 15.35 -8.28
N THR A 112 7.00 15.33 -7.40
CA THR A 112 6.62 14.17 -6.58
C THR A 112 6.44 12.89 -7.40
N ARG A 113 5.93 12.98 -8.63
CA ARG A 113 5.79 11.85 -9.56
C ARG A 113 7.12 11.16 -9.86
N SER A 114 8.18 11.94 -10.01
CA SER A 114 9.51 11.47 -10.44
C SER A 114 10.41 11.05 -9.28
N VAL A 115 10.33 11.74 -8.13
CA VAL A 115 11.26 11.53 -7.02
C VAL A 115 10.60 11.04 -5.73
N GLY A 116 9.27 11.12 -5.63
CA GLY A 116 8.56 10.95 -4.37
C GLY A 116 8.75 12.13 -3.40
N CYS A 117 8.00 12.14 -2.32
CA CYS A 117 8.12 13.13 -1.24
C CYS A 117 7.59 12.56 0.08
N MET A 118 7.90 13.22 1.20
CA MET A 118 7.48 12.77 2.53
C MET A 118 6.94 13.91 3.38
N VAL A 119 5.90 13.64 4.17
CA VAL A 119 5.33 14.53 5.16
C VAL A 119 5.35 13.89 6.55
N ASP A 120 5.56 14.73 7.56
CA ASP A 120 5.45 14.37 8.96
C ASP A 120 4.17 14.98 9.53
N LEU A 121 3.33 14.12 10.10
CA LEU A 121 2.00 14.51 10.58
C LEU A 121 1.91 14.19 12.07
N LEU A 122 1.58 15.18 12.88
CA LEU A 122 1.13 14.95 14.24
C LEU A 122 -0.31 14.44 14.19
N THR A 123 -0.62 13.43 14.99
CA THR A 123 -1.96 12.83 15.03
C THR A 123 -2.36 12.43 16.45
N LYS A 124 -3.67 12.25 16.64
CA LYS A 124 -4.29 11.70 17.86
C LYS A 124 -4.41 10.18 17.80
N TYR A 125 -4.27 9.60 16.62
CA TYR A 125 -4.46 8.19 16.35
C TYR A 125 -3.23 7.36 16.74
N THR A 126 -3.47 6.11 17.14
CA THR A 126 -2.41 5.16 17.54
C THR A 126 -2.31 3.95 16.60
N THR A 127 -3.44 3.29 16.35
CA THR A 127 -3.50 2.02 15.61
C THR A 127 -4.18 2.14 14.24
N SER A 128 -5.01 3.16 14.05
CA SER A 128 -5.84 3.33 12.86
C SER A 128 -5.92 4.80 12.43
N VAL A 129 -5.64 5.08 11.15
CA VAL A 129 -5.54 6.43 10.59
C VAL A 129 -6.45 6.54 9.38
N ASP A 130 -7.29 7.58 9.40
CA ASP A 130 -8.21 7.92 8.33
C ASP A 130 -7.67 9.07 7.48
N PHE A 131 -7.68 8.91 6.16
CA PHE A 131 -7.41 9.98 5.22
C PHE A 131 -8.25 9.79 3.94
N ILE A 132 -8.31 10.82 3.11
CA ILE A 132 -9.08 10.80 1.87
C ILE A 132 -8.12 10.75 0.69
N ILE A 133 -8.34 9.83 -0.25
CA ILE A 133 -7.65 9.83 -1.53
C ILE A 133 -8.64 10.28 -2.59
N GLY A 134 -8.25 11.20 -3.45
CA GLY A 134 -9.08 11.65 -4.55
C GLY A 134 -8.30 11.95 -5.81
N ILE A 135 -9.04 12.21 -6.88
CA ILE A 135 -8.53 12.51 -8.21
C ILE A 135 -9.30 13.69 -8.79
N LYS A 136 -8.57 14.58 -9.47
CA LYS A 136 -9.12 15.78 -10.11
C LYS A 136 -8.69 15.91 -11.55
N ASN A 137 -9.60 16.45 -12.36
CA ASN A 137 -9.33 16.88 -13.73
C ASN A 137 -10.21 18.09 -14.06
N GLY A 138 -9.62 19.16 -14.60
CA GLY A 138 -10.31 20.42 -14.84
C GLY A 138 -11.46 20.36 -15.85
N ASN A 139 -11.48 19.34 -16.71
CA ASN A 139 -12.43 19.20 -17.82
C ASN A 139 -13.28 17.93 -17.74
N GLY A 140 -13.42 17.31 -16.55
CA GLY A 140 -14.16 16.06 -16.35
C GLY A 140 -13.23 14.84 -16.31
N LEU A 141 -13.50 13.89 -15.41
CA LEU A 141 -12.67 12.71 -15.20
C LEU A 141 -12.74 11.71 -16.38
N GLU A 142 -13.81 11.72 -17.17
CA GLU A 142 -13.95 10.89 -18.38
C GLU A 142 -12.85 11.13 -19.41
N HIS A 143 -12.23 12.32 -19.40
CA HIS A 143 -11.17 12.69 -20.33
C HIS A 143 -9.78 12.17 -19.95
N CYS A 144 -9.60 11.69 -18.73
CA CYS A 144 -8.30 11.26 -18.21
C CYS A 144 -8.30 9.86 -17.58
N LEU A 145 -9.47 9.33 -17.22
CA LEU A 145 -9.63 7.97 -16.73
C LEU A 145 -9.70 6.99 -17.90
N LYS A 146 -8.81 5.98 -17.90
CA LYS A 146 -8.91 4.89 -18.85
C LYS A 146 -10.07 3.96 -18.47
N PRO A 147 -10.77 3.37 -19.46
CA PRO A 147 -11.74 2.30 -19.20
C PRO A 147 -11.08 1.17 -18.42
N THR A 148 -11.81 0.62 -17.46
CA THR A 148 -11.44 -0.65 -16.83
C THR A 148 -11.47 -1.72 -17.91
N VAL A 149 -10.40 -2.50 -18.02
CA VAL A 149 -10.45 -3.72 -18.82
C VAL A 149 -11.39 -4.66 -18.07
N THR A 150 -12.35 -5.27 -18.75
CA THR A 150 -13.16 -6.36 -18.19
C THR A 150 -12.77 -7.60 -18.95
N LEU A 151 -12.07 -8.52 -18.31
CA LEU A 151 -11.77 -9.82 -18.92
C LEU A 151 -12.96 -10.74 -18.64
N SER A 152 -13.73 -11.03 -19.67
CA SER A 152 -14.73 -12.08 -19.60
C SER A 152 -14.00 -13.42 -19.70
N ILE A 153 -13.78 -14.10 -18.57
CA ILE A 153 -13.31 -15.48 -18.58
C ILE A 153 -14.49 -16.35 -18.99
N ASN A 154 -14.53 -16.72 -20.27
CA ASN A 154 -15.42 -17.76 -20.74
C ASN A 154 -14.96 -19.07 -20.10
N CYS A 155 -15.70 -19.56 -19.10
CA CYS A 155 -15.45 -20.86 -18.48
C CYS A 155 -15.64 -21.96 -19.53
N TRP A 156 -14.55 -22.35 -20.20
CA TRP A 156 -14.48 -23.51 -21.09
C TRP A 156 -14.39 -24.79 -20.24
N GLY A 157 -15.49 -25.13 -19.58
CA GLY A 157 -15.70 -26.40 -18.88
C GLY A 157 -16.66 -27.28 -19.68
N PHE A 158 -16.15 -28.41 -20.18
CA PHE A 158 -16.82 -29.32 -21.11
C PHE A 158 -18.18 -29.91 -20.64
N PHE A 159 -18.57 -29.74 -19.37
CA PHE A 159 -19.88 -30.17 -18.85
C PHE A 159 -20.32 -29.35 -17.62
N SER A 160 -20.70 -28.08 -17.76
CA SER A 160 -21.70 -27.51 -16.84
C SER A 160 -22.16 -26.13 -17.27
N LYS A 161 -23.48 -25.97 -17.17
CA LYS A 161 -24.30 -24.74 -17.17
C LYS A 161 -23.52 -23.45 -16.88
N THR A 162 -23.80 -22.47 -17.75
CA THR A 162 -23.63 -21.03 -17.60
C THR A 162 -23.15 -20.60 -16.21
N CYS A 163 -21.93 -20.07 -16.15
CA CYS A 163 -21.57 -19.19 -15.04
C CYS A 163 -22.44 -17.93 -15.20
N ASP A 164 -23.59 -17.90 -14.52
CA ASP A 164 -24.58 -16.81 -14.63
C ASP A 164 -24.03 -15.44 -14.16
N HIS A 165 -22.80 -15.41 -13.67
CA HIS A 165 -22.09 -14.18 -13.33
C HIS A 165 -20.69 -14.22 -13.97
N PRO A 166 -20.43 -13.45 -15.05
CA PRO A 166 -19.05 -13.15 -15.41
C PRO A 166 -18.38 -12.57 -14.17
N ILE A 167 -17.29 -13.19 -13.73
CA ILE A 167 -16.46 -12.59 -12.68
C ILE A 167 -15.74 -11.43 -13.36
N GLU A 168 -16.32 -10.24 -13.26
CA GLU A 168 -15.67 -9.01 -13.69
C GLU A 168 -14.55 -8.72 -12.70
N TYR A 169 -13.34 -9.16 -13.03
CA TYR A 169 -12.17 -8.61 -12.36
C TYR A 169 -12.01 -7.18 -12.86
N LEU A 170 -12.26 -6.23 -11.96
CA LEU A 170 -11.83 -4.85 -12.12
C LEU A 170 -10.30 -4.84 -12.21
N TYR A 171 -9.78 -4.87 -13.44
CA TYR A 171 -8.35 -4.84 -13.65
C TYR A 171 -7.83 -3.48 -13.20
N TYR A 172 -6.86 -3.55 -12.29
CA TYR A 172 -6.22 -2.41 -11.69
C TYR A 172 -5.73 -1.47 -12.76
N SER A 173 -6.11 -0.20 -12.63
CA SER A 173 -5.66 0.82 -13.56
C SER A 173 -4.14 0.91 -13.46
N ASP A 174 -3.41 0.52 -14.50
CA ASP A 174 -2.00 0.87 -14.66
C ASP A 174 -1.84 2.38 -14.98
N THR A 175 -2.90 3.16 -14.80
CA THR A 175 -2.94 4.61 -15.01
C THR A 175 -3.57 5.29 -13.82
N ASN A 176 -3.25 6.57 -13.61
CA ASN A 176 -3.74 7.31 -12.46
C ASN A 176 -3.51 6.56 -11.13
N THR A 177 -2.32 5.99 -10.97
CA THR A 177 -1.86 5.35 -9.73
C THR A 177 -1.08 6.33 -8.87
N LEU A 178 -1.28 6.28 -7.56
CA LEU A 178 -0.54 7.00 -6.55
C LEU A 178 0.07 5.96 -5.61
N PRO A 179 1.37 5.66 -5.75
CA PRO A 179 2.07 4.80 -4.81
C PRO A 179 2.48 5.57 -3.57
N PHE A 180 2.32 4.94 -2.42
CA PHE A 180 2.64 5.53 -1.15
C PHE A 180 3.04 4.49 -0.12
N ILE A 181 3.71 4.96 0.91
CA ILE A 181 4.06 4.22 2.11
C ILE A 181 3.71 5.09 3.32
N TYR A 182 3.57 4.44 4.47
CA TYR A 182 3.35 5.12 5.73
C TYR A 182 4.10 4.41 6.84
N SER A 183 4.54 5.19 7.81
CA SER A 183 5.13 4.69 9.06
C SER A 183 6.38 3.84 8.81
N ARG A 184 7.25 4.37 7.95
CA ARG A 184 8.50 3.73 7.53
C ARG A 184 9.71 4.58 7.85
N THR A 185 10.84 3.91 7.95
CA THR A 185 12.15 4.53 8.07
C THR A 185 12.54 5.21 6.77
N VAL A 186 13.45 6.17 6.88
CA VAL A 186 14.03 6.88 5.74
C VAL A 186 14.78 5.90 4.84
N ALA A 187 15.46 4.90 5.41
CA ALA A 187 16.15 3.86 4.65
C ALA A 187 15.18 3.01 3.82
N GLU A 188 14.06 2.57 4.40
CA GLU A 188 13.01 1.85 3.69
C GLU A 188 12.40 2.70 2.56
N PHE A 189 12.13 3.98 2.82
CA PHE A 189 11.69 4.90 1.77
C PHE A 189 12.70 4.97 0.62
N GLN A 190 14.00 5.12 0.89
CA GLN A 190 15.03 5.14 -0.15
C GLN A 190 15.10 3.86 -0.97
N SER A 191 15.01 2.70 -0.32
CA SER A 191 15.00 1.41 -1.02
C SER A 191 13.78 1.27 -1.94
N MET A 192 12.60 1.69 -1.47
CA MET A 192 11.38 1.61 -2.26
C MET A 192 11.35 2.58 -3.45
N ARG A 193 12.02 3.73 -3.38
CA ARG A 193 12.19 4.63 -4.54
C ARG A 193 12.91 3.95 -5.71
N LYS A 194 13.82 3.02 -5.42
CA LYS A 194 14.62 2.29 -6.41
C LYS A 194 13.94 1.05 -6.96
N PHE A 195 12.75 0.71 -6.44
CA PHE A 195 12.12 -0.57 -6.68
C PHE A 195 13.08 -1.74 -6.45
N GLU A 196 13.83 -1.74 -5.35
CA GLU A 196 14.44 -2.98 -4.92
C GLU A 196 13.29 -3.85 -4.40
N PRO A 197 13.01 -5.02 -5.02
CA PRO A 197 12.02 -5.93 -4.44
C PRO A 197 12.49 -6.23 -3.01
N ALA A 198 11.66 -5.95 -2.00
CA ALA A 198 11.88 -6.55 -0.69
C ALA A 198 11.76 -8.05 -0.86
N THR A 199 12.86 -8.72 -1.13
CA THR A 199 12.99 -10.15 -1.05
C THR A 199 13.03 -10.52 0.42
N GLY A 200 11.87 -10.86 0.98
CA GLY A 200 11.82 -11.68 2.19
C GLY A 200 11.92 -13.15 1.82
N ASP A 201 12.77 -13.90 2.50
CA ASP A 201 12.76 -15.35 2.46
C ASP A 201 11.42 -15.89 2.98
N GLY A 202 10.84 -16.88 2.30
CA GLY A 202 9.78 -17.73 2.84
C GLY A 202 8.37 -17.13 2.85
N CYS A 203 7.74 -17.03 1.68
CA CYS A 203 6.28 -16.90 1.61
C CYS A 203 5.61 -18.24 1.93
N PRO A 204 4.84 -18.36 3.03
CA PRO A 204 4.10 -19.57 3.33
C PRO A 204 2.81 -19.58 2.49
N GLY A 205 2.89 -19.95 1.21
CA GLY A 205 1.68 -20.10 0.41
C GLY A 205 1.88 -20.05 -1.10
N SER A 206 0.76 -20.26 -1.81
CA SER A 206 0.58 -20.25 -3.26
C SER A 206 0.70 -18.84 -3.88
N CYS A 207 1.77 -18.12 -3.56
CA CYS A 207 2.28 -17.06 -4.41
C CYS A 207 2.86 -17.73 -5.67
N TRP A 208 2.00 -18.06 -6.63
CA TRP A 208 2.42 -18.74 -7.86
C TRP A 208 3.26 -17.78 -8.71
N GLY A 209 4.43 -18.25 -9.15
CA GLY A 209 5.37 -17.48 -9.99
C GLY A 209 6.51 -16.82 -9.21
N ASN A 210 7.17 -15.83 -9.83
CA ASN A 210 8.28 -15.05 -9.24
C ASN A 210 7.80 -14.01 -8.20
N VAL A 211 6.70 -14.28 -7.50
CA VAL A 211 6.07 -13.30 -6.60
C VAL A 211 6.79 -13.31 -5.26
N VAL A 212 7.52 -12.24 -5.02
CA VAL A 212 8.37 -12.04 -3.84
C VAL A 212 7.52 -11.70 -2.61
N CYS A 213 7.80 -12.37 -1.51
CA CYS A 213 7.13 -12.13 -0.23
C CYS A 213 7.49 -10.77 0.36
N ARG A 214 6.48 -9.94 0.64
CA ARG A 214 6.71 -8.57 1.10
C ARG A 214 6.60 -8.43 2.62
N LYS A 215 7.50 -7.62 3.14
CA LYS A 215 7.64 -7.25 4.55
C LYS A 215 6.99 -5.91 4.90
N TRP A 216 6.45 -5.17 3.91
CA TRP A 216 6.15 -3.75 4.09
C TRP A 216 4.77 -3.25 3.60
N THR A 217 4.41 -2.02 4.05
CA THR A 217 3.13 -1.30 3.86
C THR A 217 3.02 -0.48 2.57
N GLY A 218 3.81 -0.81 1.55
CA GLY A 218 3.72 -0.11 0.25
C GLY A 218 2.38 -0.40 -0.42
N LEU A 219 1.56 0.64 -0.62
CA LEU A 219 0.26 0.57 -1.30
C LEU A 219 0.27 1.46 -2.54
N ALA A 220 -0.54 1.12 -3.54
CA ALA A 220 -0.84 1.98 -4.66
C ALA A 220 -2.35 2.13 -4.80
N ALA A 221 -2.82 3.37 -4.70
CA ALA A 221 -4.21 3.74 -4.97
C ALA A 221 -4.35 4.12 -6.44
N GLY A 222 -5.38 3.64 -7.14
CA GLY A 222 -5.60 3.90 -8.56
C GLY A 222 -7.04 4.26 -8.88
N PHE A 223 -7.23 4.97 -9.99
CA PHE A 223 -8.56 5.34 -10.50
C PHE A 223 -8.74 4.95 -11.97
N ALA A 224 -9.95 4.52 -12.35
CA ALA A 224 -10.33 4.17 -13.71
C ALA A 224 -11.80 4.50 -13.99
N ASN A 225 -12.21 4.44 -15.26
CA ASN A 225 -13.58 4.58 -15.71
C ASN A 225 -14.23 3.19 -15.82
N ASN A 226 -15.25 2.92 -15.01
CA ASN A 226 -16.06 1.72 -15.08
C ASN A 226 -17.48 2.08 -15.55
N GLY A 227 -17.76 1.90 -16.84
CA GLY A 227 -19.09 2.10 -17.40
C GLY A 227 -19.66 3.51 -17.17
N GLY A 228 -18.82 4.54 -17.18
CA GLY A 228 -19.22 5.94 -16.93
C GLY A 228 -19.17 6.34 -15.46
N ASN A 229 -18.85 5.44 -14.54
CA ASN A 229 -18.59 5.74 -13.12
C ASN A 229 -17.09 5.67 -12.81
N VAL A 230 -16.67 6.33 -11.74
CA VAL A 230 -15.29 6.24 -11.27
C VAL A 230 -15.13 4.94 -10.49
N ALA A 231 -14.18 4.10 -10.90
CA ALA A 231 -13.70 2.98 -10.11
C ALA A 231 -12.44 3.37 -9.36
N ARG A 232 -12.34 2.97 -8.09
CA ARG A 232 -11.11 3.05 -7.30
C ARG A 232 -10.52 1.67 -7.14
N THR A 233 -9.20 1.64 -7.02
CA THR A 233 -8.45 0.44 -6.68
C THR A 233 -7.38 0.73 -5.66
N VAL A 234 -7.06 -0.23 -4.81
CA VAL A 234 -5.93 -0.16 -3.89
C VAL A 234 -5.24 -1.52 -3.88
N VAL A 235 -3.98 -1.55 -4.30
CA VAL A 235 -3.14 -2.76 -4.35
C VAL A 235 -1.95 -2.61 -3.43
N GLY A 236 -1.39 -3.73 -2.99
CA GLY A 236 0.00 -3.72 -2.50
C GLY A 236 0.92 -3.41 -3.67
N ILE A 237 1.92 -2.54 -3.48
CA ILE A 237 2.91 -2.28 -4.53
C ILE A 237 3.56 -3.61 -4.92
N GLY A 238 3.48 -3.95 -6.20
CA GLY A 238 4.00 -5.19 -6.79
C GLY A 238 3.37 -6.48 -6.26
N ASN A 239 2.14 -6.39 -5.75
CA ASN A 239 1.24 -7.53 -5.61
C ASN A 239 0.23 -7.48 -6.77
N PRO A 240 -0.09 -8.61 -7.43
CA PRO A 240 -1.32 -8.71 -8.19
C PRO A 240 -2.51 -8.26 -7.34
N GLY A 241 -2.77 -8.93 -6.22
CA GLY A 241 -4.01 -8.78 -5.48
C GLY A 241 -4.22 -7.38 -4.90
N GLY A 242 -5.45 -6.87 -5.04
CA GLY A 242 -5.91 -5.62 -4.45
C GLY A 242 -7.39 -5.63 -4.09
N SER A 243 -7.87 -4.45 -3.73
CA SER A 243 -9.29 -4.17 -3.51
C SER A 243 -9.77 -3.16 -4.54
N GLY A 244 -10.88 -3.46 -5.20
CA GLY A 244 -11.54 -2.56 -6.15
C GLY A 244 -12.97 -2.24 -5.72
N CYS A 245 -13.47 -1.07 -6.10
CA CYS A 245 -14.91 -0.83 -6.12
C CYS A 245 -15.27 0.32 -7.04
N THR A 246 -16.52 0.33 -7.50
CA THR A 246 -17.12 1.48 -8.18
C THR A 246 -17.62 2.48 -7.15
N LEU A 247 -17.20 3.74 -7.29
CA LEU A 247 -17.68 4.87 -6.51
C LEU A 247 -19.07 5.29 -6.98
N ALA A 248 -19.84 5.96 -6.12
CA ALA A 248 -21.13 6.55 -6.51
C ALA A 248 -20.99 7.74 -7.49
N THR A 249 -19.76 8.21 -7.69
CA THR A 249 -19.42 9.36 -8.51
C THR A 249 -19.32 8.97 -9.98
N GLY A 250 -20.09 9.64 -10.83
CA GLY A 250 -19.97 9.54 -12.29
C GLY A 250 -18.66 10.14 -12.80
N THR A 251 -18.24 9.79 -14.02
CA THR A 251 -16.99 10.30 -14.62
C THR A 251 -17.10 11.73 -15.13
N ALA A 252 -18.30 12.24 -15.43
CA ALA A 252 -18.53 13.60 -15.94
C ALA A 252 -18.23 14.74 -14.93
N VAL A 253 -17.85 14.41 -13.70
CA VAL A 253 -17.48 15.41 -12.68
C VAL A 253 -15.97 15.67 -12.73
N ASN A 254 -15.53 16.76 -12.11
CA ASN A 254 -14.12 17.14 -12.06
C ASN A 254 -13.34 16.55 -10.89
N ASP A 255 -14.01 15.96 -9.90
CA ASP A 255 -13.39 15.46 -8.66
C ASP A 255 -14.13 14.21 -8.17
N ALA A 256 -13.37 13.18 -7.80
CA ALA A 256 -13.88 12.00 -7.12
C ALA A 256 -12.92 11.60 -6.01
N SER A 257 -13.46 11.15 -4.88
CA SER A 257 -12.65 10.73 -3.74
C SER A 257 -13.31 9.61 -2.95
N TYR A 258 -12.50 8.94 -2.14
CA TYR A 258 -12.94 7.93 -1.19
C TYR A 258 -12.12 8.04 0.09
N LYS A 259 -12.71 7.64 1.21
CA LYS A 259 -12.02 7.58 2.49
C LYS A 259 -11.27 6.26 2.57
N MET A 260 -10.03 6.31 3.05
CA MET A 260 -9.19 5.16 3.33
C MET A 260 -8.82 5.16 4.80
N THR A 261 -8.97 4.02 5.44
CA THR A 261 -8.53 3.77 6.82
C THR A 261 -7.43 2.75 6.77
N VAL A 262 -6.22 3.09 7.21
CA VAL A 262 -5.16 2.10 7.43
C VAL A 262 -5.19 1.68 8.89
N ASP A 263 -5.25 0.38 9.14
CA ASP A 263 -5.36 -0.19 10.49
C ASP A 263 -4.45 -1.40 10.60
N ASN A 264 -3.47 -1.32 11.49
CA ASN A 264 -2.48 -2.37 11.67
C ASN A 264 -2.80 -3.28 12.88
N GLY A 265 -3.75 -2.87 13.73
CA GLY A 265 -4.27 -3.73 14.80
C GLY A 265 -5.26 -4.76 14.27
N ASN A 266 -5.92 -4.48 13.15
CA ASN A 266 -6.82 -5.42 12.48
C ASN A 266 -6.11 -6.14 11.33
N MET A 267 -6.43 -7.43 11.12
CA MET A 267 -5.92 -8.20 9.96
C MET A 267 -6.34 -7.65 8.59
N HIS A 268 -7.18 -6.61 8.58
CA HIS A 268 -7.56 -5.85 7.40
C HIS A 268 -6.70 -4.58 7.34
N TRP A 269 -5.54 -4.65 6.69
CA TRP A 269 -4.52 -3.58 6.68
C TRP A 269 -5.05 -2.22 6.25
N PHE A 270 -6.11 -2.23 5.47
CA PHE A 270 -6.91 -1.06 5.24
C PHE A 270 -8.37 -1.41 4.91
N THR A 271 -9.24 -0.41 5.10
CA THR A 271 -10.60 -0.39 4.59
C THR A 271 -10.83 0.88 3.79
N THR A 272 -11.91 0.91 3.03
CA THR A 272 -12.30 2.09 2.25
C THR A 272 -13.79 2.33 2.35
N GLU A 273 -14.20 3.59 2.37
CA GLU A 273 -15.60 4.02 2.31
C GLU A 273 -15.84 4.88 1.06
N GLY A 274 -17.06 4.84 0.51
CA GLY A 274 -17.44 5.59 -0.70
C GLY A 274 -17.85 4.74 -1.91
N CYS A 275 -17.87 3.41 -1.76
CA CYS A 275 -18.33 2.50 -2.81
C CYS A 275 -19.86 2.53 -2.96
N ALA A 276 -20.37 2.54 -4.19
CA ALA A 276 -21.80 2.48 -4.49
C ALA A 276 -22.43 1.07 -4.31
N GLY A 277 -21.59 0.05 -4.09
CA GLY A 277 -22.00 -1.35 -3.96
C GLY A 277 -21.12 -2.11 -2.98
N LYS A 278 -21.29 -3.44 -2.95
CA LYS A 278 -20.38 -4.31 -2.19
C LYS A 278 -18.96 -4.14 -2.73
N VAL A 279 -17.98 -4.06 -1.85
CA VAL A 279 -16.56 -4.05 -2.25
C VAL A 279 -16.26 -5.37 -2.96
N GLU A 280 -15.91 -5.29 -4.24
CA GLU A 280 -15.54 -6.44 -5.05
C GLU A 280 -14.08 -6.78 -4.77
N GLY A 281 -13.83 -7.99 -4.26
CA GLY A 281 -12.50 -8.37 -3.82
C GLY A 281 -12.09 -7.62 -2.55
N GLY A 282 -12.57 -8.08 -1.39
CA GLY A 282 -11.72 -7.97 -0.21
C GLY A 282 -10.44 -8.75 -0.50
N PHE A 283 -9.28 -8.29 -0.02
CA PHE A 283 -8.05 -9.09 -0.14
C PHE A 283 -8.39 -10.51 0.32
N PRO A 284 -8.32 -11.52 -0.57
CA PRO A 284 -8.46 -12.88 -0.10
C PRO A 284 -7.38 -13.04 0.96
N ARG A 285 -7.78 -13.48 2.17
CA ARG A 285 -6.87 -13.58 3.32
C ARG A 285 -5.62 -14.43 3.03
N ASP A 286 -5.67 -15.19 1.92
CA ASP A 286 -4.69 -16.17 1.45
C ASP A 286 -4.02 -15.79 0.11
N ALA A 287 -4.45 -14.70 -0.57
CA ALA A 287 -3.86 -14.24 -1.84
C ALA A 287 -2.83 -13.11 -1.66
N GLN A 288 -2.48 -12.81 -0.42
CA GLN A 288 -1.48 -11.82 -0.10
C GLN A 288 -0.11 -12.50 -0.04
N CYS A 289 0.80 -12.08 -0.91
CA CYS A 289 2.22 -12.43 -0.81
C CYS A 289 2.91 -11.61 0.28
N VAL A 290 2.32 -11.66 1.48
CA VAL A 290 2.70 -10.92 2.66
C VAL A 290 2.51 -11.85 3.83
N ASN A 291 3.61 -12.13 4.51
CA ASN A 291 3.57 -12.94 5.72
C ASN A 291 3.02 -12.08 6.86
N LYS A 292 1.83 -12.44 7.38
CA LYS A 292 1.16 -11.73 8.48
C LYS A 292 2.04 -11.63 9.72
N ASN A 293 2.75 -12.69 10.07
CA ASN A 293 3.64 -12.71 11.23
C ASN A 293 4.83 -11.77 11.01
N SER A 294 5.39 -11.76 9.80
CA SER A 294 6.48 -10.83 9.47
C SER A 294 6.01 -9.38 9.51
N MET A 295 4.82 -9.07 9.02
CA MET A 295 4.31 -7.70 9.15
C MET A 295 4.02 -7.32 10.60
N ALA A 296 3.32 -8.17 11.36
CA ALA A 296 3.04 -7.88 12.77
C ALA A 296 4.35 -7.70 13.57
N GLN A 297 5.39 -8.48 13.25
CA GLN A 297 6.70 -8.37 13.88
C GLN A 297 7.45 -7.10 13.48
N GLU A 298 7.40 -6.69 12.20
CA GLU A 298 8.18 -5.55 11.70
C GLU A 298 7.48 -4.20 11.89
N LEU A 299 6.15 -4.16 11.74
CA LEU A 299 5.36 -2.95 11.97
C LEU A 299 4.96 -2.76 13.43
N GLY A 300 4.92 -3.83 14.22
CA GLY A 300 4.23 -3.84 15.50
C GLY A 300 2.71 -3.72 15.32
N GLU A 301 1.98 -3.42 16.40
CA GLU A 301 0.53 -3.17 16.36
C GLU A 301 0.19 -1.70 16.02
N LYS A 302 1.19 -0.83 15.94
CA LYS A 302 1.02 0.63 15.83
C LYS A 302 1.45 1.14 14.47
N ILE A 303 0.66 2.06 13.92
CA ILE A 303 1.02 2.82 12.71
C ILE A 303 1.55 4.20 13.06
N THR A 304 1.56 4.58 14.33
CA THR A 304 2.13 5.85 14.77
C THR A 304 3.12 5.61 15.89
N TRP A 305 3.97 6.59 16.16
CA TRP A 305 4.95 6.51 17.24
C TRP A 305 4.71 7.62 18.26
N GLU A 306 4.79 7.28 19.53
CA GLU A 306 4.59 8.25 20.61
C GLU A 306 5.77 9.23 20.65
N ILE A 307 5.47 10.53 20.66
CA ILE A 307 6.51 11.57 20.69
C ILE A 307 7.05 11.71 22.11
N GLU A 308 8.37 11.59 22.25
CA GLU A 308 9.09 11.75 23.52
C GLU A 308 9.32 13.22 23.91
N GLY A 309 9.22 13.50 25.20
CA GLY A 309 9.64 14.78 25.78
C GLY A 309 8.69 15.94 25.44
N ASN A 310 9.27 17.06 25.02
CA ASN A 310 8.52 18.28 24.70
C ASN A 310 7.71 18.09 23.43
N ARG A 311 6.38 18.00 23.59
CA ARG A 311 5.45 17.85 22.48
C ARG A 311 5.18 19.23 21.85
N PRO A 312 5.26 19.37 20.52
CA PRO A 312 4.87 20.61 19.84
C PRO A 312 3.39 20.95 20.04
N ASP A 313 2.56 19.94 20.30
CA ASP A 313 1.13 20.06 20.57
C ASP A 313 0.72 19.00 21.61
N SER A 314 0.01 19.40 22.67
CA SER A 314 -0.38 18.50 23.76
C SER A 314 -1.44 17.48 23.34
N ASP A 315 -2.29 17.82 22.37
CA ASP A 315 -3.42 17.00 21.95
C ASP A 315 -3.00 15.98 20.88
N PHE A 316 -1.93 16.26 20.14
CA PHE A 316 -1.43 15.43 19.05
C PHE A 316 -0.12 14.75 19.47
N THR A 317 -0.26 13.67 20.23
CA THR A 317 0.84 13.01 20.94
C THR A 317 1.63 12.00 20.09
N GLN A 318 1.18 11.75 18.87
CA GLN A 318 1.69 10.70 18.01
C GLN A 318 2.26 11.29 16.71
N LEU A 319 3.34 10.70 16.21
CA LEU A 319 3.88 10.97 14.88
C LEU A 319 3.40 9.90 13.90
N PHE A 320 2.82 10.35 12.79
CA PHE A 320 2.52 9.57 11.61
C PHE A 320 3.36 10.10 10.44
N THR A 321 4.09 9.22 9.77
CA THR A 321 4.89 9.60 8.59
C THR A 321 4.22 9.05 7.35
N PHE A 322 4.14 9.86 6.31
CA PHE A 322 3.51 9.46 5.06
C PHE A 322 4.38 9.89 3.89
N ALA A 323 4.65 8.99 2.96
CA ALA A 323 5.46 9.31 1.79
C ALA A 323 4.77 8.88 0.51
N LEU A 324 4.71 9.81 -0.45
CA LEU A 324 4.36 9.53 -1.82
C LEU A 324 5.61 9.01 -2.52
N LEU A 325 5.49 7.86 -3.17
CA LEU A 325 6.59 7.25 -3.90
C LEU A 325 6.62 7.75 -5.35
N PRO A 326 7.79 7.72 -6.01
CA PRO A 326 7.85 7.96 -7.45
C PRO A 326 7.07 6.88 -8.19
N GLN A 327 6.55 7.17 -9.38
CA GLN A 327 5.87 6.17 -10.21
C GLN A 327 6.76 4.97 -10.53
N ALA A 328 8.06 5.17 -10.68
CA ALA A 328 9.01 4.09 -10.92
C ALA A 328 9.02 3.02 -9.81
N ALA A 329 8.47 3.34 -8.62
CA ALA A 329 8.27 2.40 -7.53
C ALA A 329 7.08 1.45 -7.72
N THR A 330 6.23 1.66 -8.72
CA THR A 330 5.17 0.72 -9.12
C THR A 330 5.56 -0.06 -10.37
N ARG A 331 4.85 -1.17 -10.58
CA ARG A 331 4.98 -2.02 -11.76
C ARG A 331 3.62 -2.23 -12.39
N VAL A 332 3.65 -2.41 -13.70
CA VAL A 332 2.49 -2.88 -14.46
C VAL A 332 2.34 -4.37 -14.18
N HIS A 333 1.13 -4.81 -13.84
CA HIS A 333 0.87 -6.22 -13.60
C HIS A 333 0.26 -6.84 -14.86
N ASN A 334 0.95 -7.81 -15.46
CA ASN A 334 0.38 -8.64 -16.51
C ASN A 334 -0.49 -9.72 -15.87
N TRP A 335 -1.76 -9.42 -15.75
CA TRP A 335 -2.72 -10.33 -15.18
C TRP A 335 -2.98 -11.61 -15.97
N GLN A 336 -2.87 -11.56 -17.30
CA GLN A 336 -3.06 -12.75 -18.12
C GLN A 336 -2.00 -13.82 -17.83
N GLN A 337 -0.80 -13.35 -17.47
CA GLN A 337 0.34 -14.22 -17.14
C GLN A 337 0.59 -14.33 -15.64
N ASN A 338 -0.21 -13.64 -14.81
CA ASN A 338 0.04 -13.46 -13.39
C ASN A 338 1.50 -13.05 -13.08
N SER A 339 2.05 -12.14 -13.90
CA SER A 339 3.45 -11.73 -13.86
C SER A 339 3.58 -10.22 -13.78
N LEU A 340 4.73 -9.75 -13.31
CA LEU A 340 5.08 -8.33 -13.39
C LEU A 340 5.61 -8.05 -14.78
N SER A 341 5.05 -7.05 -15.46
CA SER A 341 5.62 -6.53 -16.70
C SER A 341 6.80 -5.63 -16.40
N ASP A 342 7.78 -5.64 -17.30
CA ASP A 342 8.80 -4.60 -17.33
C ASP A 342 8.14 -3.25 -17.64
N GLY A 343 8.43 -2.26 -16.78
CA GLY A 343 7.91 -0.90 -16.92
C GLY A 343 7.23 -0.36 -15.66
N SER A 344 6.99 0.95 -15.70
CA SER A 344 6.24 1.69 -14.69
C SER A 344 4.83 1.96 -15.22
N PRO A 345 3.80 2.00 -14.35
CA PRO A 345 2.50 2.55 -14.69
C PRO A 345 2.64 3.92 -15.35
N ASP A 346 1.75 4.18 -16.31
CA ASP A 346 1.73 5.42 -17.07
C ASP A 346 0.77 6.40 -16.40
N GLY A 347 1.27 7.18 -15.43
CA GLY A 347 0.40 8.09 -14.71
C GLY A 347 1.08 9.07 -13.75
N PRO A 348 0.30 9.99 -13.15
CA PRO A 348 -1.13 10.20 -13.39
C PRO A 348 -1.36 10.91 -14.73
N LYS A 349 -2.51 10.62 -15.36
CA LYS A 349 -3.00 11.24 -16.60
C LYS A 349 -3.96 12.39 -16.32
N CYS A 350 -4.77 12.26 -15.28
CA CYS A 350 -5.55 13.37 -14.74
C CYS A 350 -4.62 14.44 -14.17
N ASP A 351 -5.13 15.66 -14.01
CA ASP A 351 -4.34 16.80 -13.53
C ASP A 351 -3.63 16.50 -12.21
N GLU A 352 -4.36 15.94 -11.24
CA GLU A 352 -3.77 15.51 -9.98
C GLU A 352 -4.53 14.35 -9.33
N ILE A 353 -3.78 13.51 -8.61
CA ILE A 353 -4.30 12.66 -7.53
C ILE A 353 -3.88 13.33 -6.22
N TYR A 354 -4.70 13.31 -5.19
CA TYR A 354 -4.40 13.96 -3.92
C TYR A 354 -4.68 13.05 -2.73
N VAL A 355 -3.93 13.27 -1.66
CA VAL A 355 -4.17 12.70 -0.34
C VAL A 355 -4.50 13.84 0.60
N LYS A 356 -5.68 13.78 1.23
CA LYS A 356 -6.16 14.79 2.17
C LYS A 356 -6.23 14.22 3.58
N PHE A 357 -5.53 14.89 4.50
CA PHE A 357 -5.54 14.59 5.93
C PHE A 357 -6.45 15.60 6.65
N PRO A 358 -7.52 15.15 7.33
CA PRO A 358 -8.43 16.06 8.03
C PRO A 358 -7.74 16.88 9.13
N GLY A 359 -7.90 18.20 9.13
CA GLY A 359 -7.25 19.12 10.07
C GLY A 359 -7.69 18.97 11.52
N SER A 360 -8.82 18.30 11.75
CA SER A 360 -9.31 17.90 13.08
C SER A 360 -8.51 16.74 13.69
N SER A 361 -7.89 15.92 12.85
CA SER A 361 -7.19 14.69 13.24
C SER A 361 -5.69 14.72 12.97
N PHE A 362 -5.23 15.64 12.13
CA PHE A 362 -3.83 15.81 11.76
C PHE A 362 -3.38 17.27 11.85
N LYS A 363 -2.10 17.45 12.17
CA LYS A 363 -1.35 18.71 11.97
C LYS A 363 -0.07 18.40 11.22
N LEU A 364 0.31 19.22 10.24
CA LEU A 364 1.58 19.07 9.54
C LEU A 364 2.70 19.55 10.47
N LEU A 365 3.71 18.73 10.68
CA LEU A 365 4.91 19.10 11.42
C LEU A 365 5.88 19.80 10.47
N VAL A 366 6.24 21.04 10.77
CA VAL A 366 7.13 21.86 9.96
C VAL A 366 8.30 22.40 10.78
N PRO A 367 9.45 22.68 10.15
CA PRO A 367 10.54 23.39 10.83
C PRO A 367 10.11 24.81 11.22
N LYS A 368 10.53 25.26 12.40
CA LYS A 368 10.38 26.67 12.81
C LYS A 368 11.07 27.57 11.80
N SER A 369 10.43 28.68 11.47
CA SER A 369 11.03 29.70 10.60
C SER A 369 12.40 30.13 11.15
N GLY A 370 13.42 30.10 10.28
CA GLY A 370 14.80 30.42 10.65
C GLY A 370 15.60 29.26 11.27
N ALA A 371 15.02 28.07 11.40
CA ALA A 371 15.79 26.87 11.75
C ALA A 371 16.89 26.62 10.69
N PRO A 372 18.10 26.17 11.11
CA PRO A 372 19.15 25.85 10.16
C PRO A 372 18.66 24.79 9.18
N THR A 373 18.79 25.08 7.88
CA THR A 373 18.46 24.14 6.82
C THR A 373 19.32 22.89 6.99
N ILE A 374 18.67 21.73 7.13
CA ILE A 374 19.37 20.45 7.14
C ILE A 374 19.70 20.14 5.68
N ILE A 375 20.86 20.62 5.22
CA ILE A 375 21.34 20.38 3.85
C ILE A 375 21.94 18.97 3.80
N GLU A 376 21.08 17.96 3.76
CA GLU A 376 21.48 16.62 3.38
C GLU A 376 20.61 16.19 2.21
N THR A 377 21.09 16.53 1.01
CA THR A 377 20.45 16.16 -0.25
C THR A 377 20.47 14.64 -0.38
N LEU A 378 19.29 14.03 -0.52
CA LEU A 378 19.22 12.64 -0.91
C LEU A 378 19.94 12.44 -2.22
N ALA A 379 20.70 11.35 -2.32
CA ALA A 379 21.16 10.91 -3.63
C ALA A 379 19.96 10.85 -4.59
N PRO A 380 20.08 11.42 -5.80
CA PRO A 380 19.02 11.30 -6.79
C PRO A 380 18.69 9.81 -6.97
N PRO A 381 17.41 9.46 -7.25
CA PRO A 381 17.13 8.10 -7.69
C PRO A 381 18.09 7.76 -8.84
N PRO A 382 18.69 6.56 -8.87
CA PRO A 382 19.46 6.15 -10.03
C PRO A 382 18.57 6.33 -11.26
N GLU A 383 19.13 6.96 -12.30
CA GLU A 383 18.40 7.10 -13.57
C GLU A 383 17.90 5.71 -13.99
N PRO A 384 16.66 5.59 -14.49
CA PRO A 384 16.17 4.33 -15.01
C PRO A 384 17.20 3.86 -16.03
N VAL A 385 17.81 2.70 -15.76
CA VAL A 385 18.81 2.13 -16.66
C VAL A 385 18.11 1.98 -17.99
N THR A 386 18.42 2.89 -18.92
CA THR A 386 17.87 2.80 -20.27
C THR A 386 18.47 1.52 -20.77
N ALA A 387 17.65 0.46 -20.82
CA ALA A 387 18.07 -0.82 -21.30
C ALA A 387 18.71 -0.56 -22.65
N THR A 388 20.03 -0.66 -22.72
CA THR A 388 20.72 -0.62 -24.00
C THR A 388 20.07 -1.76 -24.76
N PRO A 389 19.43 -1.51 -25.92
CA PRO A 389 18.80 -2.57 -26.67
C PRO A 389 19.84 -3.69 -26.76
N PRO A 390 19.47 -4.93 -26.38
CA PRO A 390 20.43 -6.02 -26.38
C PRO A 390 21.16 -5.97 -27.73
N PRO A 391 22.52 -6.07 -27.73
CA PRO A 391 23.25 -6.05 -28.98
C PRO A 391 22.56 -7.02 -29.93
N PRO A 392 22.36 -6.64 -31.22
CA PRO A 392 21.71 -7.50 -32.18
C PRO A 392 22.28 -8.89 -32.00
N ILE A 393 21.44 -9.84 -31.60
CA ILE A 393 21.88 -11.22 -31.42
C ILE A 393 22.37 -11.62 -32.81
N GLU A 394 23.69 -11.69 -33.00
CA GLU A 394 24.26 -12.38 -34.13
C GLU A 394 23.71 -13.78 -34.04
N GLN A 395 22.73 -14.07 -34.88
CA GLN A 395 22.27 -15.42 -35.10
C GLN A 395 23.47 -16.16 -35.67
N THR A 396 24.22 -16.83 -34.80
CA THR A 396 25.08 -17.91 -35.22
C THR A 396 24.14 -18.92 -35.86
N GLU A 397 24.20 -19.03 -37.19
CA GLU A 397 23.56 -20.11 -37.94
C GLU A 397 24.20 -21.43 -37.50
N ASP A 398 23.79 -21.96 -36.36
CA ASP A 398 24.09 -23.33 -35.97
C ASP A 398 23.22 -24.24 -36.84
N GLY A 399 23.78 -24.60 -37.99
CA GLY A 399 23.35 -25.74 -38.78
C GLY A 399 23.37 -27.00 -37.91
N GLY A 400 22.21 -27.40 -37.39
CA GLY A 400 22.08 -28.52 -36.47
C GLY A 400 20.69 -29.18 -36.50
N GLY A 401 20.10 -29.32 -37.69
CA GLY A 401 18.76 -29.91 -37.91
C GLY A 401 18.65 -31.43 -37.71
N GLY A 402 19.38 -32.02 -36.75
CA GLY A 402 19.35 -33.47 -36.49
C GLY A 402 18.76 -33.87 -35.13
N GLY A 403 18.77 -32.99 -34.12
CA GLY A 403 18.41 -33.35 -32.75
C GLY A 403 16.90 -33.45 -32.48
N MET A 404 16.10 -32.57 -33.09
CA MET A 404 14.66 -32.51 -32.82
C MET A 404 13.90 -33.72 -33.37
N VAL A 405 14.39 -34.30 -34.48
CA VAL A 405 13.81 -35.51 -35.08
C VAL A 405 14.01 -36.74 -34.17
N VAL A 406 15.15 -36.84 -33.49
CA VAL A 406 15.43 -37.96 -32.58
C VAL A 406 14.51 -37.91 -31.34
N VAL A 407 14.28 -36.72 -30.78
CA VAL A 407 13.37 -36.57 -29.62
C VAL A 407 11.93 -36.94 -29.98
N VAL A 408 11.44 -36.51 -31.15
CA VAL A 408 10.08 -36.85 -31.59
C VAL A 408 9.92 -38.35 -31.85
N ILE A 409 10.92 -39.02 -32.43
CA ILE A 409 10.88 -40.47 -32.66
C ILE A 409 10.83 -41.23 -31.33
N ILE A 410 11.60 -40.83 -30.33
CA ILE A 410 11.59 -41.47 -29.00
C ILE A 410 10.21 -41.35 -28.32
N VAL A 411 9.58 -40.18 -28.42
CA VAL A 411 8.24 -39.95 -27.85
C VAL A 411 7.19 -40.82 -28.55
N ILE A 412 7.26 -40.95 -29.88
CA ILE A 412 6.32 -41.80 -30.64
C ILE A 412 6.49 -43.28 -30.26
N VAL A 413 7.73 -43.77 -30.14
CA VAL A 413 8.00 -45.16 -29.75
C VAL A 413 7.48 -45.46 -28.34
N LEU A 414 7.64 -44.51 -27.40
CA LEU A 414 7.08 -44.65 -26.05
C LEU A 414 5.56 -44.72 -26.04
N ILE A 415 4.88 -43.87 -26.83
CA ILE A 415 3.42 -43.90 -26.94
C ILE A 415 2.94 -45.23 -27.52
N VAL A 416 3.59 -45.73 -28.58
CA VAL A 416 3.23 -47.02 -29.21
C VAL A 416 3.46 -48.19 -28.24
N ALA A 417 4.53 -48.17 -27.45
CA ALA A 417 4.78 -49.21 -26.44
C ALA A 417 3.72 -49.22 -25.33
N VAL A 418 3.30 -48.04 -24.84
CA VAL A 418 2.24 -47.93 -23.82
C VAL A 418 0.89 -48.39 -24.37
N VAL A 419 0.49 -47.90 -25.55
CA VAL A 419 -0.78 -48.28 -26.16
C VAL A 419 -0.80 -49.76 -26.52
N GLY A 420 0.30 -50.30 -27.08
CA GLY A 420 0.44 -51.72 -27.37
C GLY A 420 0.35 -52.59 -26.12
N GLY A 421 1.03 -52.20 -25.03
CA GLY A 421 0.97 -52.91 -23.74
C GLY A 421 -0.44 -52.94 -23.15
N VAL A 422 -1.15 -51.81 -23.18
CA VAL A 422 -2.54 -51.71 -22.72
C VAL A 422 -3.47 -52.60 -23.57
N LEU A 423 -3.31 -52.60 -24.90
CA LEU A 423 -4.13 -53.44 -25.77
C LEU A 423 -3.88 -54.93 -25.55
N VAL A 424 -2.62 -55.36 -25.38
CA VAL A 424 -2.29 -56.75 -25.05
C VAL A 424 -2.88 -57.15 -23.70
N PHE A 425 -2.80 -56.27 -22.69
CA PHE A 425 -3.42 -56.49 -21.38
C PHE A 425 -4.93 -56.71 -21.50
N PHE A 426 -5.64 -55.86 -22.25
CA PHE A 426 -7.09 -55.98 -22.45
C PHE A 426 -7.50 -57.20 -23.29
N PHE A 427 -6.72 -57.61 -24.28
CA PHE A 427 -7.10 -58.71 -25.17
C PHE A 427 -6.63 -60.09 -24.72
N VAL A 428 -5.52 -60.18 -23.98
CA VAL A 428 -4.93 -61.47 -23.58
C VAL A 428 -5.34 -61.85 -22.15
N ILE A 429 -5.39 -60.89 -21.22
CA ILE A 429 -5.64 -61.20 -19.80
C ILE A 429 -7.14 -61.24 -19.49
N LYS A 430 -7.98 -60.49 -20.21
CA LYS A 430 -9.43 -60.51 -20.01
C LYS A 430 -10.19 -61.64 -20.72
N LYS A 431 -9.48 -62.56 -21.41
CA LYS A 431 -10.13 -63.68 -22.12
C LYS A 431 -10.32 -64.94 -21.25
N SER A 432 -9.98 -64.87 -19.97
CA SER A 432 -10.09 -66.00 -19.04
C SER A 432 -10.91 -65.66 -17.81
N GLU A 433 -12.20 -65.40 -18.00
CA GLU A 433 -13.22 -65.67 -16.97
C GLU A 433 -14.37 -66.43 -17.64
N PRO A 434 -14.56 -67.72 -17.30
CA PRO A 434 -15.71 -68.50 -17.74
C PRO A 434 -16.95 -68.17 -16.91
N ASP A 435 -18.09 -68.31 -17.57
CA ASP A 435 -19.46 -68.08 -17.11
C ASP A 435 -19.74 -68.48 -15.65
N ALA A 436 -20.29 -67.55 -14.87
CA ALA A 436 -20.90 -67.86 -13.58
C ALA A 436 -22.15 -66.99 -13.30
N VAL A 437 -23.30 -67.58 -13.65
CA VAL A 437 -24.57 -67.65 -12.89
C VAL A 437 -25.25 -66.34 -12.46
N GLU A 438 -26.39 -66.06 -13.11
CA GLU A 438 -27.48 -65.22 -12.61
C GLU A 438 -28.04 -65.77 -11.30
N GLU A 439 -28.23 -64.93 -10.27
CA GLU A 439 -29.35 -65.08 -9.34
C GLU A 439 -29.95 -63.72 -8.97
N ASP A 440 -31.27 -63.65 -9.15
CA ASP A 440 -32.20 -62.64 -8.64
C ASP A 440 -32.15 -62.53 -7.11
N TYR A 441 -32.18 -61.30 -6.57
CA TYR A 441 -32.70 -61.10 -5.21
C TYR A 441 -33.33 -59.72 -5.01
N PHE A 442 -34.65 -59.67 -5.21
CA PHE A 442 -35.53 -58.68 -4.59
C PHE A 442 -35.72 -59.02 -3.11
N GLY A 443 -35.52 -58.06 -2.21
CA GLY A 443 -35.69 -58.28 -0.77
C GLY A 443 -35.91 -57.00 0.04
N THR A 444 -37.17 -56.75 0.35
CA THR A 444 -37.73 -55.77 1.29
C THR A 444 -37.19 -55.86 2.73
N SER A 445 -37.16 -54.74 3.46
CA SER A 445 -37.57 -54.73 4.87
C SER A 445 -37.87 -53.33 5.44
N LYS A 446 -39.06 -53.25 6.05
CA LYS A 446 -39.61 -52.23 6.96
C LYS A 446 -38.87 -52.18 8.31
N ALA A 447 -38.86 -50.99 8.92
CA ALA A 447 -39.18 -50.66 10.34
C ALA A 447 -38.65 -49.24 10.59
N GLY A 448 -39.28 -48.27 11.25
CA GLY A 448 -40.34 -48.24 12.25
C GLY A 448 -39.91 -47.18 13.28
N GLY A 449 -40.75 -46.19 13.61
CA GLY A 449 -40.40 -45.20 14.64
C GLY A 449 -41.22 -43.91 14.61
N THR A 450 -42.46 -43.97 15.08
CA THR A 450 -43.30 -42.81 15.43
C THR A 450 -43.11 -42.43 16.90
N THR A 451 -43.03 -41.14 17.21
CA THR A 451 -43.55 -40.58 18.46
C THR A 451 -44.11 -39.17 18.24
N LYS A 452 -45.37 -39.00 18.63
CA LYS A 452 -46.09 -37.74 18.77
C LYS A 452 -45.76 -37.12 20.13
N THR A 453 -45.60 -35.80 20.20
CA THR A 453 -46.06 -35.01 21.35
C THR A 453 -46.69 -33.70 20.85
N LYS A 454 -47.78 -33.32 21.50
CA LYS A 454 -48.79 -32.35 21.10
C LYS A 454 -48.71 -31.11 22.02
N ALA A 455 -48.91 -29.94 21.40
CA ALA A 455 -49.51 -28.69 21.91
C ALA A 455 -48.94 -27.95 23.15
N GLY A 456 -48.73 -26.64 22.94
CA GLY A 456 -48.68 -25.60 23.98
C GLY A 456 -48.49 -24.21 23.36
N THR A 457 -49.58 -23.45 23.26
CA THR A 457 -49.72 -22.02 22.89
C THR A 457 -48.76 -21.10 23.66
N THR A 458 -48.33 -19.95 23.14
CA THR A 458 -48.97 -18.63 23.39
C THR A 458 -48.45 -17.54 22.43
N VAL A 459 -49.35 -16.63 22.11
CA VAL A 459 -49.29 -15.51 21.16
C VAL A 459 -48.51 -14.32 21.75
N GLY A 460 -47.71 -13.66 20.93
CA GLY A 460 -47.09 -12.36 21.24
C GLY A 460 -46.70 -11.64 19.95
N ALA A 461 -47.67 -10.99 19.31
CA ALA A 461 -47.47 -10.15 18.15
C ALA A 461 -46.87 -8.79 18.55
N THR A 462 -45.89 -8.30 17.81
CA THR A 462 -45.60 -6.87 17.72
C THR A 462 -45.38 -6.52 16.26
N GLN A 463 -46.38 -5.85 15.68
CA GLN A 463 -46.29 -5.17 14.39
C GLN A 463 -45.61 -3.81 14.57
N ALA A 464 -44.69 -3.47 13.68
CA ALA A 464 -44.44 -2.10 13.22
C ALA A 464 -43.80 -2.19 11.82
N LYS A 465 -44.60 -2.17 10.75
CA LYS A 465 -45.09 -1.01 10.00
C LYS A 465 -44.08 -0.52 8.95
N THR A 466 -44.09 -1.21 7.83
CA THR A 466 -43.60 -0.77 6.52
C THR A 466 -44.50 0.37 6.03
N GLY A 467 -43.94 1.55 5.81
CA GLY A 467 -44.61 2.69 5.18
C GLY A 467 -43.85 3.08 3.93
N GLY A 468 -44.33 2.66 2.77
CA GLY A 468 -43.91 3.22 1.49
C GLY A 468 -44.57 4.58 1.27
N LEU A 469 -43.85 5.50 0.63
CA LEU A 469 -44.44 6.60 -0.10
C LEU A 469 -43.66 6.80 -1.40
N THR A 470 -44.34 6.52 -2.51
CA THR A 470 -44.02 6.94 -3.87
C THR A 470 -44.32 8.42 -4.03
N THR A 471 -43.43 9.20 -4.66
CA THR A 471 -43.86 10.38 -5.41
C THR A 471 -43.09 10.55 -6.72
N VAL A 472 -43.90 10.69 -7.75
CA VAL A 472 -43.71 10.92 -9.18
C VAL A 472 -42.76 12.09 -9.50
N GLY A 473 -42.01 11.97 -10.59
CA GLY A 473 -41.16 13.03 -11.12
C GLY A 473 -41.90 14.09 -11.94
N THR A 474 -41.26 15.25 -12.08
CA THR A 474 -41.57 16.22 -13.12
C THR A 474 -40.26 16.77 -13.68
N LYS A 475 -40.15 16.74 -15.00
CA LYS A 475 -39.03 17.21 -15.80
C LYS A 475 -39.32 18.65 -16.29
N ALA A 476 -38.22 19.37 -16.57
CA ALA A 476 -38.09 20.57 -17.41
C ALA A 476 -38.21 21.96 -16.76
N GLY A 477 -37.19 22.80 -17.01
CA GLY A 477 -37.22 24.24 -16.74
C GLY A 477 -35.85 24.89 -16.61
N THR A 478 -35.17 25.12 -17.74
CA THR A 478 -34.07 26.08 -17.92
C THR A 478 -34.37 27.45 -17.29
N THR A 479 -33.37 28.12 -16.70
CA THR A 479 -32.81 29.45 -17.10
C THR A 479 -32.01 30.11 -15.95
N ALA A 480 -30.84 30.64 -16.34
CA ALA A 480 -29.92 31.61 -15.77
C ALA A 480 -30.18 32.32 -14.41
N GLY A 481 -29.08 32.42 -13.63
CA GLY A 481 -28.50 33.69 -13.20
C GLY A 481 -29.02 34.35 -11.90
N GLY A 482 -28.09 34.74 -11.03
CA GLY A 482 -28.29 35.89 -10.13
C GLY A 482 -28.13 35.66 -8.63
N THR A 483 -26.92 35.92 -8.15
CA THR A 483 -26.53 36.77 -7.01
C THR A 483 -27.27 36.71 -5.65
N ALA A 484 -26.43 36.65 -4.61
CA ALA A 484 -26.67 36.75 -3.18
C ALA A 484 -27.68 37.80 -2.69
N LYS A 485 -28.36 37.50 -1.58
CA LYS A 485 -28.55 38.46 -0.48
C LYS A 485 -28.97 37.79 0.84
N THR A 486 -28.19 38.09 1.85
CA THR A 486 -28.48 38.00 3.30
C THR A 486 -29.69 38.85 3.65
N ALA A 487 -30.56 38.37 4.55
CA ALA A 487 -31.30 39.21 5.50
C ALA A 487 -31.93 38.37 6.61
N ALA A 488 -31.68 38.79 7.84
CA ALA A 488 -32.29 38.33 9.08
C ALA A 488 -33.62 39.07 9.38
N ALA A 489 -34.51 38.41 10.13
CA ALA A 489 -35.51 38.97 11.05
C ALA A 489 -36.02 37.78 11.92
N ALA A 490 -35.91 37.74 13.26
CA ALA A 490 -36.64 38.53 14.28
C ALA A 490 -38.18 38.40 14.11
N THR A 491 -39.06 38.11 15.08
CA THR A 491 -39.06 38.18 16.55
C THR A 491 -40.38 37.57 17.08
N LYS A 492 -40.42 37.04 18.31
CA LYS A 492 -41.55 37.14 19.29
C LYS A 492 -41.11 36.48 20.61
N ALA A 493 -40.73 37.20 21.67
CA ALA A 493 -41.49 38.03 22.62
C ALA A 493 -42.20 37.22 23.72
N GLY A 494 -41.73 37.39 24.97
CA GLY A 494 -42.33 36.89 26.22
C GLY A 494 -41.66 37.48 27.50
N THR A 495 -42.18 38.64 27.90
CA THR A 495 -42.28 39.36 29.20
C THR A 495 -42.20 38.52 30.50
N THR A 496 -41.83 38.98 31.73
CA THR A 496 -41.26 40.21 32.34
C THR A 496 -40.83 39.90 33.81
N VAL A 497 -40.32 40.93 34.53
CA VAL A 497 -40.19 41.16 36.00
C VAL A 497 -38.76 40.94 36.51
N GLY A 498 -38.07 41.87 37.19
CA GLY A 498 -38.32 43.23 37.67
C GLY A 498 -37.25 43.56 38.74
N GLY A 499 -36.75 44.80 38.82
CA GLY A 499 -35.84 45.21 39.90
C GLY A 499 -35.05 46.50 39.65
N LYS A 500 -35.44 47.58 40.34
CA LYS A 500 -34.71 48.87 40.54
C LYS A 500 -33.32 48.60 41.18
N THR A 501 -32.28 49.45 41.10
CA THR A 501 -32.19 50.83 41.61
C THR A 501 -30.82 51.46 41.24
N ALA A 502 -30.79 52.80 41.06
CA ALA A 502 -29.71 53.81 41.19
C ALA A 502 -28.23 53.39 40.99
N GLY A 503 -27.35 54.11 40.28
CA GLY A 503 -27.24 55.54 40.04
C GLY A 503 -25.74 55.89 40.17
N GLY A 504 -25.14 56.61 39.22
CA GLY A 504 -23.72 56.96 39.29
C GLY A 504 -23.19 57.64 38.03
N LYS A 505 -23.20 58.97 38.03
CA LYS A 505 -22.61 59.90 37.05
C LYS A 505 -21.13 60.13 37.36
N THR A 506 -20.27 60.19 36.34
CA THR A 506 -19.14 61.16 36.12
C THR A 506 -18.38 60.66 34.87
N ALA A 507 -18.29 61.35 33.71
CA ALA A 507 -17.93 62.71 33.32
C ALA A 507 -16.41 62.97 33.17
N GLY A 508 -16.00 63.28 31.93
CA GLY A 508 -14.78 64.03 31.55
C GLY A 508 -13.50 63.20 31.47
N GLY A 509 -12.64 63.28 30.45
CA GLY A 509 -12.48 64.25 29.36
C GLY A 509 -10.97 64.39 29.09
N GLY A 510 -10.57 64.84 27.90
CA GLY A 510 -9.24 65.43 27.69
C GLY A 510 -8.42 64.88 26.54
N THR A 511 -8.67 65.44 25.35
CA THR A 511 -7.72 65.56 24.24
C THR A 511 -6.50 66.41 24.62
N THR A 512 -5.30 66.11 24.12
CA THR A 512 -4.53 67.02 23.24
C THR A 512 -3.24 66.42 22.67
N LYS A 513 -3.13 66.55 21.34
CA LYS A 513 -1.98 66.77 20.45
C LYS A 513 -0.55 66.72 21.02
N LYS A 514 0.32 66.01 20.29
CA LYS A 514 1.31 66.64 19.41
C LYS A 514 1.52 65.79 18.16
#